data_AF-A0A948EVW1-F1
#
_entry.id   AF-A0A948EVW1-F1
#
_cell.length_a   1.000
_cell.length_b   1.000
_cell.length_c   1.000
_cell.angle_alpha   90.00
_cell.angle_beta   90.00
_cell.angle_gamma   90.00
#
_symmetry.space_group_name_H-M   'P 1'
#
loop_
_entity.id
_entity.type
_entity.pdbx_description
1 polymer ?
#
loop_
_entity_poly.entity_id
_entity_poly.type
_entity_poly.pdbx_seq_one_letter_code
_entity_poly.pdbx_strand_id
1 'polypeptide(L)'
;MNHIHRTIWSRVLGNWVVAHEHAKQRGNGGSSRVAALTQDLLGGLGIELGWTIKPLALALFCVSFSPLALALPEGGVISGGAGNIAISGDIMTITQETARLSADFQRFNIAAPETVRAIQPDSSSVALFRVLGNDPSAI
;
A
#
# COMPACT_ATOMS: atom_id res chain seq x y z
N MET A 1 -54.31 31.61 -2.63
CA MET A 1 -54.21 30.86 -1.36
C MET A 1 -52.79 30.36 -1.22
N ASN A 2 -52.12 30.67 -0.10
CA ASN A 2 -50.69 30.41 0.10
C ASN A 2 -50.51 29.04 0.77
N HIS A 3 -49.89 28.08 0.09
CA HIS A 3 -49.66 26.73 0.60
C HIS A 3 -48.16 26.53 0.86
N ILE A 4 -47.68 27.04 2.00
CA ILE A 4 -46.29 26.86 2.43
C ILE A 4 -46.28 25.77 3.50
N HIS A 5 -45.59 24.66 3.23
CA HIS A 5 -45.44 23.53 4.14
C HIS A 5 -43.97 23.09 4.19
N ARG A 6 -43.52 22.54 5.33
CA ARG A 6 -42.15 22.05 5.51
C ARG A 6 -42.14 20.54 5.71
N THR A 7 -41.33 19.80 4.97
CA THR A 7 -41.15 18.36 5.17
C THR A 7 -40.07 18.07 6.22
N ILE A 8 -40.37 17.19 7.18
CA ILE A 8 -39.43 16.75 8.22
C ILE A 8 -39.27 15.23 8.14
N TRP A 9 -38.03 14.75 8.27
CA TRP A 9 -37.73 13.32 8.31
C TRP A 9 -38.10 12.73 9.67
N SER A 10 -39.03 11.76 9.70
CA SER A 10 -39.42 11.04 10.91
C SER A 10 -38.62 9.74 11.05
N ARG A 11 -37.78 9.64 12.09
CA ARG A 11 -37.00 8.42 12.35
C ARG A 11 -37.83 7.24 12.82
N VAL A 12 -38.99 7.48 13.43
CA VAL A 12 -39.86 6.40 13.94
C VAL A 12 -40.58 5.71 12.78
N LEU A 13 -40.91 6.46 11.74
CA LEU A 13 -41.63 5.95 10.57
C LEU A 13 -40.73 5.70 9.35
N GLY A 14 -39.46 6.11 9.42
CA GLY A 14 -38.50 5.97 8.33
C GLY A 14 -38.90 6.70 7.04
N ASN A 15 -39.70 7.77 7.14
CA ASN A 15 -40.23 8.49 5.97
C ASN A 15 -40.33 10.01 6.23
N TRP A 16 -40.43 10.78 5.15
CA TRP A 16 -40.70 12.22 5.16
C TRP A 16 -42.17 12.49 5.48
N VAL A 17 -42.40 13.32 6.50
CA VAL A 17 -43.74 13.73 6.92
C VAL A 17 -43.89 15.24 6.69
N VAL A 18 -45.03 15.66 6.16
CA VAL A 18 -45.37 17.07 5.99
C VAL A 18 -45.72 17.66 7.36
N ALA A 19 -45.00 18.70 7.78
CA ALA A 19 -45.21 19.41 9.03
C ALA A 19 -45.57 20.88 8.77
N HIS A 20 -46.21 21.50 9.77
CA HIS A 20 -46.47 22.94 9.77
C HIS A 20 -45.13 23.71 9.88
N GLU A 21 -45.05 24.89 9.27
CA GLU A 21 -43.81 25.65 9.07
C GLU A 21 -43.05 26.03 10.36
N HIS A 22 -43.74 26.10 11.50
CA HIS A 22 -43.14 26.35 12.82
C HIS A 22 -42.54 25.11 13.49
N ALA A 23 -42.57 23.94 12.85
CA ALA A 23 -42.01 22.73 13.42
C ALA A 23 -40.47 22.79 13.50
N LYS A 24 -39.94 22.62 14.71
CA LYS A 24 -38.51 22.71 15.03
C LYS A 24 -37.78 21.44 14.56
N GLN A 25 -36.91 21.56 13.56
CA GLN A 25 -36.00 20.49 13.14
C GLN A 25 -34.85 20.37 14.15
N ARG A 26 -34.70 19.21 14.79
CA ARG A 26 -33.53 18.91 15.64
C ARG A 26 -32.39 18.47 14.74
N GLY A 27 -31.28 19.23 14.74
CA GLY A 27 -30.09 18.94 13.93
C GLY A 27 -29.54 17.54 14.20
N ASN A 28 -28.95 16.95 13.17
CA ASN A 28 -28.42 15.60 13.19
C ASN A 28 -27.23 15.52 14.17
N GLY A 29 -27.46 14.98 15.36
CA GLY A 29 -26.38 14.65 16.30
C GLY A 29 -25.52 13.55 15.69
N GLY A 30 -24.37 13.94 15.12
CA GLY A 30 -23.42 13.02 14.50
C GLY A 30 -22.97 11.97 15.51
N SER A 31 -23.26 10.71 15.22
CA SER A 31 -22.82 9.58 16.02
C SER A 31 -21.31 9.40 15.87
N SER A 32 -20.55 9.92 16.84
CA SER A 32 -19.13 9.68 17.00
C SER A 32 -18.89 8.25 17.52
N ARG A 33 -18.92 7.26 16.62
CA ARG A 33 -18.47 5.88 16.94
C ARG A 33 -17.40 5.32 16.01
N VAL A 34 -16.87 6.09 15.06
CA VAL A 34 -15.81 5.63 14.14
C VAL A 34 -14.46 6.34 14.40
N ALA A 35 -14.43 7.38 15.23
CA ALA A 35 -13.24 8.19 15.50
C ALA A 35 -12.32 7.65 16.61
N ALA A 36 -12.39 6.36 16.95
CA ALA A 36 -11.60 5.78 18.04
C ALA A 36 -10.28 5.13 17.59
N LEU A 37 -10.05 4.94 16.28
CA LEU A 37 -8.84 4.28 15.77
C LEU A 37 -7.83 5.23 15.11
N THR A 38 -8.16 6.52 14.98
CA THR A 38 -7.30 7.51 14.30
C THR A 38 -6.74 8.59 15.24
N GLN A 39 -7.08 8.57 16.54
CA GLN A 39 -6.68 9.63 17.47
C GLN A 39 -5.21 9.56 17.91
N ASP A 40 -4.54 8.41 17.82
CA ASP A 40 -3.18 8.26 18.35
C ASP A 40 -2.04 8.68 17.39
N LEU A 41 -2.27 8.76 16.08
CA LEU A 41 -1.19 9.06 15.13
C LEU A 41 -1.07 10.54 14.74
N LEU A 42 -2.13 11.34 14.91
CA LEU A 42 -2.12 12.78 14.54
C LEU A 42 -2.17 13.72 15.75
N GLY A 43 -2.58 13.24 16.93
CA GLY A 43 -2.57 14.03 18.18
C GLY A 43 -1.16 14.37 18.70
N GLY A 44 -0.12 13.62 18.28
CA GLY A 44 1.26 13.85 18.70
C GLY A 44 1.94 15.10 18.10
N LEU A 45 1.33 15.75 17.10
CA LEU A 45 1.93 16.88 16.38
C LEU A 45 1.23 18.24 16.64
N GLY A 46 0.20 18.29 17.49
CA GLY A 46 -0.38 19.56 17.97
C GLY A 46 -1.08 20.43 16.91
N ILE A 47 -1.50 19.87 15.77
CA ILE A 47 -2.16 20.64 14.69
C ILE A 47 -3.68 20.48 14.78
N GLU A 48 -4.35 21.47 15.38
CA GLU A 48 -5.82 21.55 15.50
C GLU A 48 -6.46 22.00 14.18
N LEU A 49 -6.53 21.12 13.17
CA LEU A 49 -7.25 21.40 11.92
C LEU A 49 -8.75 21.06 12.07
N GLY A 50 -9.59 22.05 11.79
CA GLY A 50 -11.06 21.97 11.86
C GLY A 50 -11.65 20.79 11.07
N TRP A 51 -12.85 20.35 11.46
CA TRP A 51 -13.46 19.08 11.06
C TRP A 51 -13.72 18.91 9.54
N THR A 52 -13.60 19.97 8.76
CA THR A 52 -13.78 19.95 7.30
C THR A 52 -12.52 19.60 6.52
N ILE A 53 -11.33 19.68 7.13
CA ILE A 53 -10.03 19.49 6.44
C ILE A 53 -9.48 18.07 6.64
N LYS A 54 -10.01 17.33 7.62
CA LYS A 54 -9.58 15.97 7.99
C LYS A 54 -9.61 14.92 6.86
N PRO A 55 -10.61 14.87 5.95
CA PRO A 55 -10.58 13.88 4.87
C PRO A 55 -9.58 14.23 3.77
N LEU A 56 -9.32 15.53 3.52
CA LEU A 56 -8.39 15.99 2.50
C LEU A 56 -6.93 15.75 2.92
N ALA A 57 -6.60 16.01 4.20
CA ALA A 57 -5.28 15.74 4.75
C ALA A 57 -4.94 14.24 4.76
N LEU A 58 -5.93 13.38 5.06
CA LEU A 58 -5.75 11.93 5.00
C LEU A 58 -5.56 11.44 3.55
N ALA A 59 -6.32 11.97 2.60
CA ALA A 59 -6.17 11.63 1.18
C ALA A 59 -4.80 12.04 0.63
N LEU A 60 -4.28 13.23 0.98
CA LEU A 60 -2.94 13.68 0.56
C LEU A 60 -1.81 12.86 1.22
N PHE A 61 -1.99 12.42 2.46
CA PHE A 61 -1.03 11.54 3.13
C PHE A 61 -0.98 10.16 2.46
N CYS A 62 -2.11 9.58 2.08
CA CYS A 62 -2.17 8.29 1.39
C CYS A 62 -1.53 8.30 -0.01
N VAL A 63 -1.54 9.44 -0.72
CA VAL A 63 -0.92 9.57 -2.05
C VAL A 63 0.61 9.77 -1.97
N SER A 64 1.13 10.19 -0.81
CA SER A 64 2.57 10.49 -0.65
C SER A 64 3.43 9.24 -0.44
N PHE A 65 2.83 8.07 -0.19
CA PHE A 65 3.53 6.81 -0.03
C PHE A 65 3.20 5.88 -1.21
N SER A 66 3.58 6.29 -2.41
CA SER A 66 3.68 5.33 -3.52
C SER A 66 4.96 4.52 -3.26
N PRO A 67 4.88 3.21 -2.96
CA PRO A 67 6.08 2.40 -2.98
C PRO A 67 6.61 2.46 -4.41
N LEU A 68 7.82 3.00 -4.57
CA LEU A 68 8.55 2.88 -5.81
C LEU A 68 8.68 1.38 -6.07
N ALA A 69 7.93 0.86 -7.04
CA ALA A 69 7.97 -0.54 -7.39
C ALA A 69 9.32 -0.83 -8.05
N LEU A 70 10.29 -1.17 -7.20
CA LEU A 70 11.60 -1.67 -7.59
C LEU A 70 11.40 -3.11 -8.10
N ALA A 71 11.72 -3.33 -9.37
CA ALA A 71 11.56 -4.56 -10.09
C ALA A 71 12.77 -5.49 -9.94
N LEU A 72 13.28 -5.67 -8.71
CA LEU A 72 14.32 -6.66 -8.41
C LEU A 72 13.87 -8.09 -8.77
N PRO A 73 14.79 -9.03 -9.05
CA PRO A 73 14.42 -10.43 -9.21
C PRO A 73 13.69 -10.96 -7.96
N GLU A 74 12.61 -11.71 -8.19
CA GLU A 74 11.72 -12.18 -7.12
C GLU A 74 11.68 -13.71 -7.03
N GLY A 75 11.45 -14.20 -5.81
CA GLY A 75 11.26 -15.63 -5.55
C GLY A 75 12.53 -16.46 -5.79
N GLY A 76 13.71 -15.87 -5.62
CA GLY A 76 14.99 -16.57 -5.78
C GLY A 76 15.17 -17.69 -4.75
N VAL A 77 15.33 -18.93 -5.21
CA VAL A 77 15.60 -20.11 -4.39
C VAL A 77 16.77 -20.87 -4.99
N ILE A 78 17.75 -21.23 -4.17
CA ILE A 78 18.89 -22.05 -4.62
C ILE A 78 18.40 -23.50 -4.75
N SER A 79 18.39 -24.00 -5.98
CA SER A 79 17.94 -25.35 -6.32
C SER A 79 19.08 -26.36 -6.40
N GLY A 80 20.34 -25.88 -6.46
CA GLY A 80 21.52 -26.73 -6.50
C GLY A 80 22.80 -26.00 -6.13
N GLY A 81 23.72 -26.70 -5.45
CA GLY A 81 24.92 -26.11 -4.87
C GLY A 81 24.65 -25.44 -3.51
N ALA A 82 25.59 -24.61 -3.06
CA ALA A 82 25.45 -23.79 -1.86
C ALA A 82 25.79 -22.33 -2.14
N GLY A 83 25.07 -21.43 -1.49
CA GLY A 83 25.20 -20.01 -1.63
C GLY A 83 24.13 -19.26 -0.84
N ASN A 84 24.13 -17.94 -0.97
CA ASN A 84 23.17 -17.06 -0.32
C ASN A 84 22.71 -15.96 -1.28
N ILE A 85 21.45 -15.55 -1.15
CA ILE A 85 20.87 -14.41 -1.87
C ILE A 85 20.52 -13.35 -0.84
N ALA A 86 21.16 -12.19 -0.94
CA ALA A 86 20.93 -11.05 -0.06
C ALA A 86 20.49 -9.83 -0.88
N ILE A 87 19.52 -9.08 -0.36
CA ILE A 87 19.00 -7.86 -1.00
C ILE A 87 19.28 -6.69 -0.06
N SER A 88 19.91 -5.63 -0.58
CA SER A 88 20.16 -4.40 0.14
C SER A 88 19.82 -3.20 -0.75
N GLY A 89 18.67 -2.57 -0.49
CA GLY A 89 18.12 -1.54 -1.36
C GLY A 89 17.91 -2.07 -2.78
N ASP A 90 18.52 -1.39 -3.76
CA ASP A 90 18.42 -1.71 -5.19
C ASP A 90 19.45 -2.77 -5.65
N ILE A 91 20.24 -3.33 -4.74
CA ILE A 91 21.29 -4.29 -5.05
C ILE A 91 20.94 -5.68 -4.52
N MET A 92 20.81 -6.65 -5.43
CA MET A 92 20.79 -8.07 -5.11
C MET A 92 22.20 -8.65 -5.20
N THR A 93 22.73 -9.19 -4.11
CA THR A 93 24.01 -9.92 -4.10
C THR A 93 23.74 -11.42 -3.96
N ILE A 94 24.26 -12.19 -4.91
CA ILE A 94 24.22 -13.65 -4.90
C ILE A 94 25.64 -14.14 -4.63
N THR A 95 25.87 -14.69 -3.44
CA THR A 95 27.17 -15.24 -3.06
C THR A 95 27.15 -16.74 -3.29
N GLN A 96 27.96 -17.22 -4.21
CA GLN A 96 28.12 -18.64 -4.51
C GLN A 96 29.27 -19.22 -3.69
N GLU A 97 29.01 -20.32 -2.99
CA GLU A 97 30.01 -21.01 -2.15
C GLU A 97 30.59 -22.25 -2.84
N THR A 98 29.81 -22.91 -3.71
CA THR A 98 30.24 -24.11 -4.45
C THR A 98 30.71 -23.79 -5.86
N ALA A 99 31.51 -24.65 -6.48
CA ALA A 99 31.97 -24.47 -7.88
C ALA A 99 30.82 -24.40 -8.90
N ARG A 100 29.66 -24.98 -8.58
CA ARG A 100 28.43 -24.91 -9.37
C ARG A 100 27.28 -24.49 -8.47
N LEU A 101 26.49 -23.51 -8.92
CA LEU A 101 25.28 -23.06 -8.24
C LEU A 101 24.16 -22.93 -9.28
N SER A 102 22.97 -23.42 -8.92
CA SER A 102 21.74 -23.15 -9.67
C SER A 102 20.73 -22.49 -8.73
N ALA A 103 20.14 -21.39 -9.20
CA ALA A 103 19.04 -20.74 -8.52
C ALA A 103 17.87 -20.54 -9.48
N ASP A 104 16.68 -20.85 -8.98
CA ASP A 104 15.42 -20.67 -9.66
C ASP A 104 14.76 -19.37 -9.17
N PHE A 105 14.26 -18.57 -10.09
CA PHE A 105 13.58 -17.30 -9.84
C PHE A 105 12.18 -17.35 -10.43
N GLN A 106 11.20 -16.75 -9.75
CA GLN A 106 9.86 -16.63 -10.31
C GLN A 106 9.80 -15.51 -11.34
N ARG A 107 10.51 -14.41 -11.09
CA ARG A 107 10.69 -13.29 -12.03
C ARG A 107 12.12 -12.81 -11.98
N PHE A 108 12.67 -12.43 -13.12
CA PHE A 108 14.01 -11.87 -13.21
C PHE A 108 13.97 -10.63 -14.08
N ASN A 109 13.77 -9.49 -13.42
CA ASN A 109 13.83 -8.18 -14.02
C ASN A 109 14.91 -7.36 -13.31
N ILE A 110 15.50 -6.40 -14.03
CA ILE A 110 16.46 -5.44 -13.50
C ILE A 110 16.12 -4.11 -14.15
N ALA A 111 15.53 -3.19 -13.42
CA ALA A 111 15.27 -1.83 -13.90
C ALA A 111 16.37 -0.89 -13.42
N ALA A 112 16.72 0.16 -14.15
CA ALA A 112 17.62 1.18 -13.60
C ALA A 112 16.96 1.86 -12.38
N PRO A 113 17.63 2.02 -11.22
CA PRO A 113 19.08 1.89 -10.95
C PRO A 113 19.53 0.56 -10.29
N GLU A 114 18.76 -0.52 -10.44
CA GLU A 114 18.99 -1.80 -9.78
C GLU A 114 20.23 -2.53 -10.30
N THR A 115 20.79 -3.41 -9.47
CA THR A 115 21.97 -4.20 -9.84
C THR A 115 21.90 -5.59 -9.22
N VAL A 116 22.19 -6.61 -10.04
CA VAL A 116 22.40 -7.98 -9.57
C VAL A 116 23.90 -8.28 -9.63
N ARG A 117 24.49 -8.64 -8.49
CA ARG A 117 25.91 -8.98 -8.37
C ARG A 117 26.09 -10.43 -7.95
N ALA A 118 26.63 -11.25 -8.84
CA ALA A 118 27.03 -12.61 -8.52
C ALA A 118 28.52 -12.65 -8.09
N ILE A 119 28.78 -13.12 -6.87
CA ILE A 119 30.13 -13.31 -6.33
C ILE A 119 30.42 -14.80 -6.37
N GLN A 120 31.40 -15.19 -7.20
CA GLN A 120 31.78 -16.58 -7.40
C GLN A 120 33.14 -16.89 -6.73
N PRO A 121 33.40 -18.15 -6.32
CA PRO A 121 34.64 -18.53 -5.66
C PRO A 121 35.89 -18.32 -6.52
N ASP A 122 35.80 -18.63 -7.81
CA ASP A 122 36.87 -18.50 -8.79
C ASP A 122 36.29 -18.31 -10.21
N SER A 123 37.15 -18.04 -11.17
CA SER A 123 36.78 -17.83 -12.58
C SER A 123 36.35 -19.11 -13.32
N SER A 124 36.54 -20.28 -12.72
CA SER A 124 36.09 -21.57 -13.26
C SER A 124 34.70 -21.97 -12.77
N SER A 125 34.17 -21.24 -11.80
CA SER A 125 32.88 -21.49 -11.18
C SER A 125 31.73 -21.04 -12.08
N VAL A 126 30.62 -21.79 -12.05
CA VAL A 126 29.45 -21.51 -12.90
C VAL A 126 28.22 -21.29 -12.04
N ALA A 127 27.52 -20.18 -12.28
CA ALA A 127 26.21 -19.88 -11.73
C ALA A 127 25.16 -19.98 -12.84
N LEU A 128 24.04 -20.64 -12.57
CA LEU A 128 22.89 -20.71 -13.47
C LEU A 128 21.68 -20.07 -12.79
N PHE A 129 21.06 -19.12 -13.46
CA PHE A 129 19.82 -18.50 -13.03
C PHE A 129 18.70 -18.91 -13.98
N ARG A 130 17.70 -19.63 -13.46
CA ARG A 130 16.55 -20.09 -14.25
C ARG A 130 15.32 -19.29 -13.85
N VAL A 131 14.57 -18.79 -14.82
CA VAL A 131 13.27 -18.13 -14.58
C VAL A 131 12.16 -19.15 -14.81
N LEU A 132 11.35 -19.40 -13.79
CA LEU A 132 10.24 -20.35 -13.81
C LEU A 132 8.90 -19.68 -14.16
N GLY A 133 8.79 -18.36 -13.96
CA GLY A 133 7.58 -17.61 -14.27
C GLY A 133 7.37 -17.42 -15.77
N ASN A 134 6.12 -17.16 -16.12
CA ASN A 134 5.70 -16.93 -17.51
C ASN A 134 5.87 -15.46 -17.95
N ASP A 135 6.49 -14.63 -17.11
CA ASP A 135 6.76 -13.22 -17.40
C ASP A 135 8.09 -13.10 -18.18
N PRO A 136 8.12 -12.37 -19.32
CA PRO A 136 9.36 -12.14 -20.05
C PRO A 136 10.32 -11.29 -19.20
N SER A 137 11.58 -11.69 -19.14
CA SER A 137 12.63 -10.92 -18.47
C SER A 137 12.88 -9.58 -19.16
N ALA A 138 12.88 -8.50 -18.38
CA ALA A 138 13.29 -7.16 -18.80
C ALA A 138 14.51 -6.72 -17.98
N ILE A 139 15.61 -6.39 -18.67
CA ILE A 139 16.91 -6.00 -18.10
C ILE A 139 17.39 -4.67 -18.66
#